data_AF-A0AAU6CUF8-F1
#
_entry.id   AF-A0AAU6CUF8-F1
#
_cell.length_a   1.000
_cell.length_b   1.000
_cell.length_c   1.000
_cell.angle_alpha   90.00
_cell.angle_beta   90.00
_cell.angle_gamma   90.00
#
_symmetry.space_group_name_H-M   'P 1'
#
loop_
_entity.id
_entity.type
_entity.pdbx_description
1 polymer ?
#
loop_
_entity_poly.entity_id
_entity_poly.type
_entity_poly.pdbx_seq_one_letter_code
_entity_poly.pdbx_strand_id
1 'polypeptide(L)'
;MNVRPAVAALVATGHTDSAIADQLGIHRTTAYRTRRRITDGHQTPLDRLLAEALPTGRIADYGPVPRRAWTPAEQAAHRAELLAALRPARPSAA
;
A
#
# COMPACT_ATOMS: atom_id res chain seq x y z
N MET A 1 -16.48 -21.97 11.67
CA MET A 1 -15.11 -21.66 12.16
C MET A 1 -14.54 -20.51 11.35
N ASN A 2 -13.95 -19.49 11.98
CA ASN A 2 -13.23 -18.44 11.26
C ASN A 2 -11.82 -18.93 10.88
N VAL A 3 -11.63 -19.27 9.60
CA VAL A 3 -10.40 -19.89 9.09
C VAL A 3 -9.19 -18.95 9.11
N ARG A 4 -9.39 -17.64 8.89
CA ARG A 4 -8.30 -16.63 8.84
C ARG A 4 -7.43 -16.56 10.10
N PRO A 5 -7.98 -16.34 11.32
CA PRO A 5 -7.15 -16.26 12.52
C PRO A 5 -6.45 -17.59 12.85
N ALA A 6 -7.09 -18.72 12.58
CA ALA A 6 -6.50 -20.04 12.78
C ALA A 6 -5.30 -20.27 11.84
N VAL A 7 -5.44 -19.93 10.54
CA VAL A 7 -4.33 -19.96 9.58
C VAL A 7 -3.21 -19.00 9.99
N ALA A 8 -3.52 -17.80 10.49
CA ALA A 8 -2.51 -16.83 10.92
C ALA A 8 -1.63 -17.36 12.07
N ALA A 9 -2.24 -18.00 13.09
CA ALA A 9 -1.50 -18.60 14.20
C ALA A 9 -0.55 -19.74 13.74
N LEU A 10 -0.99 -20.55 12.78
CA LEU A 10 -0.18 -21.64 12.22
C LEU A 10 0.96 -21.12 11.33
N VAL A 11 0.73 -20.03 10.59
CA VAL A 11 1.78 -19.37 9.80
C VAL A 11 2.84 -18.77 10.72
N ALA A 12 2.46 -18.14 11.83
CA ALA A 12 3.40 -17.57 12.81
C ALA A 12 4.30 -18.63 13.46
N THR A 13 3.85 -19.88 13.53
CA THR A 13 4.60 -21.03 14.05
C THR A 13 5.38 -21.79 12.96
N GLY A 14 5.36 -21.32 11.70
CA GLY A 14 6.14 -21.89 10.61
C GLY A 14 5.50 -23.07 9.88
N HIS A 15 4.20 -23.32 10.05
CA HIS A 15 3.53 -24.45 9.39
C HIS A 15 3.43 -24.26 7.87
N THR A 16 3.54 -25.38 7.14
CA THR A 16 3.34 -25.44 5.68
C THR A 16 1.85 -25.47 5.31
N ASP A 17 1.51 -25.15 4.06
CA ASP A 17 0.12 -25.17 3.60
C ASP A 17 -0.57 -26.54 3.78
N SER A 18 0.20 -27.63 3.64
CA SER A 18 -0.32 -29.00 3.86
C SER A 18 -0.62 -29.24 5.34
N ALA A 19 0.30 -28.88 6.24
CA ALA A 19 0.08 -29.04 7.69
C ALA A 19 -1.11 -28.20 8.17
N ILE A 20 -1.28 -26.98 7.63
CA ILE A 20 -2.44 -26.12 7.91
C ILE A 20 -3.74 -26.77 7.42
N ALA A 21 -3.72 -27.37 6.22
CA ALA A 21 -4.87 -28.04 5.64
C ALA A 21 -5.32 -29.24 6.50
N ASP A 22 -4.36 -30.08 6.88
CA ASP A 22 -4.60 -31.28 7.68
C ASP A 22 -5.13 -30.91 9.08
N GLN A 23 -4.55 -29.89 9.71
CA GLN A 23 -4.92 -29.49 11.08
C GLN A 23 -6.27 -28.77 11.16
N LEU A 24 -6.65 -28.02 10.11
CA LEU A 24 -7.92 -27.27 10.08
C LEU A 24 -9.04 -28.01 9.31
N GLY A 25 -8.75 -29.15 8.70
CA GLY A 25 -9.69 -29.89 7.85
C GLY A 25 -10.14 -29.09 6.63
N ILE A 26 -9.26 -28.24 6.07
CA ILE A 26 -9.56 -27.40 4.90
C ILE A 26 -8.76 -27.85 3.68
N HIS A 27 -9.24 -27.55 2.48
CA HIS A 27 -8.49 -27.84 1.27
C HIS A 27 -7.16 -27.05 1.23
N ARG A 28 -6.08 -27.69 0.76
CA ARG A 28 -4.74 -27.07 0.65
C ARG A 28 -4.74 -25.76 -0.13
N THR A 29 -5.55 -25.65 -1.19
CA THR A 29 -5.72 -24.39 -1.94
C THR A 29 -6.31 -23.27 -1.09
N THR A 30 -7.20 -23.59 -0.15
CA THR A 30 -7.79 -22.62 0.80
C THR A 30 -6.75 -22.17 1.81
N ALA A 31 -5.91 -23.09 2.32
CA ALA A 31 -4.78 -22.76 3.18
C ALA A 31 -3.80 -21.83 2.45
N TYR A 32 -3.38 -22.19 1.24
CA TYR A 32 -2.49 -21.38 0.39
C TYR A 32 -3.02 -19.97 0.13
N ARG A 33 -4.27 -19.83 -0.33
CA ARG A 33 -4.88 -18.52 -0.62
C ARG A 33 -5.01 -17.65 0.63
N THR A 34 -5.35 -18.28 1.76
CA THR A 34 -5.48 -17.57 3.05
C THR A 34 -4.12 -17.13 3.57
N ARG A 35 -3.11 -18.01 3.58
CA ARG A 35 -1.73 -17.68 3.92
C ARG A 35 -1.22 -16.55 3.04
N ARG A 36 -1.35 -16.69 1.72
CA ARG A 36 -0.92 -15.68 0.75
C ARG A 36 -1.57 -14.33 1.03
N ARG A 37 -2.86 -14.26 1.34
CA ARG A 37 -3.51 -12.98 1.70
C ARG A 37 -3.01 -12.39 3.02
N ILE A 38 -2.62 -13.23 3.97
CA ILE A 38 -2.05 -12.78 5.26
C ILE A 38 -0.62 -12.28 5.05
N THR A 39 0.19 -12.97 4.25
CA THR A 39 1.59 -12.61 3.97
C THR A 39 1.69 -11.44 2.99
N ASP A 40 0.98 -11.50 1.86
CA ASP A 40 0.99 -10.47 0.82
C ASP A 40 0.19 -9.23 1.23
N GLY A 41 -0.79 -9.37 2.13
CA GLY A 41 -1.58 -8.26 2.66
C GLY A 41 -0.78 -7.26 3.51
N HIS A 42 0.50 -7.54 3.76
CA HIS A 42 1.44 -6.67 4.44
C HIS A 42 2.64 -6.25 3.57
N GLN A 43 2.70 -6.65 2.29
CA GLN A 43 3.91 -6.47 1.49
C GLN A 43 3.64 -6.15 0.01
N THR A 44 2.79 -5.17 -0.28
CA THR A 44 3.08 -4.42 -1.51
C THR A 44 4.35 -3.57 -1.26
N PRO A 45 5.18 -3.31 -2.28
CA PRO A 45 6.29 -2.36 -2.15
C PRO A 45 5.82 -0.98 -1.62
N LEU A 46 4.55 -0.64 -1.88
CA LEU A 46 3.88 0.53 -1.32
C LEU A 46 3.65 0.40 0.19
N ASP A 47 3.19 -0.74 0.70
CA ASP A 47 3.00 -0.97 2.15
C ASP A 47 4.33 -0.91 2.92
N ARG A 48 5.41 -1.43 2.31
CA ARG A 48 6.76 -1.31 2.86
C ARG A 48 7.23 0.15 2.89
N LEU A 49 7.01 0.90 1.82
CA LEU A 49 7.31 2.35 1.75
C LEU A 49 6.51 3.16 2.79
N LEU A 50 5.23 2.84 2.98
CA LEU A 50 4.37 3.47 3.99
C LEU A 50 4.77 3.12 5.44
N ALA A 51 5.41 1.97 5.65
CA ALA A 51 5.90 1.54 6.97
C ALA A 51 7.30 2.07 7.30
N GLU A 52 8.17 2.23 6.30
CA GLU A 52 9.58 2.63 6.47
C GLU A 52 9.80 4.15 6.45
N ALA A 53 8.89 4.94 5.88
CA ALA A 53 9.05 6.39 5.81
C ALA A 53 7.72 7.16 5.97
N LEU A 54 7.74 8.07 6.96
CA LEU A 54 6.81 9.18 7.22
C LEU A 54 5.51 8.83 7.95
N PRO A 55 5.02 9.75 8.81
CA PRO A 55 3.73 9.61 9.48
C PRO A 55 2.62 9.82 8.44
N THR A 56 2.39 8.82 7.59
CA THR A 56 1.13 8.73 6.85
C THR A 56 0.08 8.17 7.80
N GLY A 57 -0.19 8.89 8.89
CA GLY A 57 -1.34 8.61 9.71
C GLY A 57 -2.58 8.59 8.83
N ARG A 58 -3.53 7.70 9.11
CA ARG A 58 -4.88 7.81 8.55
C ARG A 58 -5.41 9.18 8.98
N ILE A 59 -5.52 10.12 8.04
CA ILE A 59 -6.25 11.36 8.28
C ILE A 59 -7.70 10.91 8.46
N ALA A 60 -8.19 10.98 9.71
CA ALA A 60 -9.53 10.51 10.08
C ALA A 60 -10.62 11.17 9.22
N ASP A 61 -10.32 12.36 8.69
CA ASP A 61 -11.20 13.18 7.86
C ASP A 61 -10.84 13.18 6.36
N TYR A 62 -10.13 12.16 5.87
CA TYR A 62 -9.90 11.98 4.43
C TYR A 62 -11.19 11.54 3.72
N GLY A 63 -12.13 12.47 3.60
CA GLY A 63 -13.29 12.37 2.72
C GLY A 63 -13.01 12.99 1.35
N PRO A 64 -13.88 12.74 0.35
CA PRO A 64 -13.84 13.49 -0.90
C PRO A 64 -14.13 14.96 -0.62
N VAL A 65 -13.09 15.75 -0.38
CA VAL A 65 -13.19 17.21 -0.40
C VAL A 65 -13.61 17.60 -1.82
N PRO A 66 -14.63 18.47 -2.01
CA PRO A 66 -14.99 18.96 -3.33
C PRO A 66 -13.77 19.65 -3.93
N ARG A 67 -13.11 18.96 -4.86
CA ARG A 67 -11.97 19.52 -5.59
C ARG A 67 -12.56 20.56 -6.53
N ARG A 68 -12.29 21.83 -6.26
CA ARG A 68 -12.56 22.91 -7.22
C ARG A 68 -11.84 22.55 -8.51
N ALA A 69 -12.59 22.35 -9.59
CA ALA A 69 -12.00 22.19 -10.91
C ALA A 69 -11.30 23.50 -11.28
N TRP A 70 -10.02 23.41 -11.67
CA TRP A 70 -9.31 24.57 -12.19
C TRP A 70 -9.84 24.93 -13.57
N THR A 71 -9.93 26.23 -13.82
CA THR A 71 -10.14 26.74 -15.18
C THR A 71 -8.91 26.46 -16.06
N PRO A 72 -9.04 26.45 -17.39
CA PRO A 72 -7.89 26.28 -18.29
C PRO A 72 -6.77 27.31 -18.06
N ALA A 73 -7.14 28.56 -17.73
CA ALA A 73 -6.18 29.63 -17.45
C ALA A 73 -5.38 29.38 -16.16
N GLU A 74 -6.05 28.95 -15.09
CA GLU A 74 -5.39 28.61 -13.82
C GLU A 74 -4.46 27.40 -13.98
N GLN A 75 -4.88 26.39 -14.76
CA GLN A 75 -4.05 25.23 -15.04
C GLN A 75 -2.78 25.60 -15.83
N ALA A 76 -2.90 26.52 -16.80
CA ALA A 76 -1.76 27.01 -17.57
C ALA A 76 -0.77 27.80 -16.68
N ALA A 77 -1.29 28.66 -15.81
CA ALA A 77 -0.47 29.43 -14.87
C ALA A 77 0.30 28.50 -13.89
N HIS A 78 -0.40 27.53 -13.30
CA HIS A 78 0.23 26.58 -12.38
C HIS A 78 1.26 25.69 -13.10
N ARG A 79 0.98 25.29 -14.35
CA ARG A 79 1.96 24.55 -15.17
C ARG A 79 3.21 25.40 -15.41
N ALA A 80 3.08 26.69 -15.70
CA ALA A 80 4.22 27.57 -15.92
C ALA A 80 5.07 27.72 -14.64
N GLU A 81 4.43 27.86 -13.48
CA GLU A 81 5.09 27.92 -12.17
C GLU A 81 5.88 26.63 -11.88
N LEU A 82 5.25 25.47 -12.06
CA LEU A 82 5.92 24.17 -11.88
C LEU A 82 7.10 24.01 -12.83
N LEU A 83 6.95 24.37 -14.10
CA LEU A 83 8.04 24.30 -15.07
C LEU A 83 9.19 25.26 -14.73
N ALA A 84 8.90 26.42 -14.13
CA ALA A 84 9.93 27.32 -13.64
C ALA A 84 10.67 26.73 -12.42
N ALA A 85 9.94 26.14 -11.47
CA ALA A 85 10.53 25.50 -10.29
C ALA A 85 11.36 24.25 -10.62
N LEU A 86 10.95 23.48 -11.64
CA LEU A 86 11.66 22.29 -12.10
C LEU A 86 12.88 22.61 -12.98
N ARG A 87 13.01 23.85 -13.46
CA ARG A 87 14.16 24.23 -14.26
C ARG A 87 15.38 24.22 -13.32
N PRO A 88 16.40 23.37 -13.59
CA PRO A 88 17.58 23.31 -12.73
C PRO A 88 18.22 24.69 -12.66
N ALA A 89 18.58 25.12 -11.45
CA ALA A 89 19.38 26.33 -11.28
C ALA A 89 20.63 26.16 -12.16
N ARG A 90 20.73 27.00 -13.20
CA ARG A 90 21.86 27.00 -14.13
C ARG A 90 23.13 27.07 -13.27
N PRO A 91 24.02 26.06 -13.28
CA PRO A 91 25.29 26.22 -12.59
C PRO A 91 25.98 27.43 -13.21
N SER A 92 26.29 28.41 -12.36
CA SER A 92 27.06 29.59 -12.75
C SER A 92 28.35 29.11 -13.39
N ALA A 93 28.60 29.51 -14.64
CA ALA A 93 29.83 29.21 -15.34
C ALA A 93 31.02 29.71 -14.52
N ALA A 94 31.95 28.80 -14.22
CA ALA A 94 33.29 29.10 -13.73
C ALA A 94 34.27 28.86 -14.88
#